data_AF-A0A258DKK0-F1
#
_entry.id   AF-A0A258DKK0-F1
#
_cell.length_a   1.000
_cell.length_b   1.000
_cell.length_c   1.000
_cell.angle_alpha   90.00
_cell.angle_beta   90.00
_cell.angle_gamma   90.00
#
_symmetry.space_group_name_H-M   'P 1'
#
loop_
_entity.id
_entity.type
_entity.pdbx_description
1 polymer ?
#
loop_
_entity_poly.entity_id
_entity_poly.type
_entity_poly.pdbx_seq_one_letter_code
_entity_poly.pdbx_strand_id
1 'polypeptide(L)'
;MKKKIEVSNKPEDLFAFGKYVFVAGSEGSKIEIIDADTEMVTKILEVEGNPVQFFELNGEVWVFATSNNQAYFHSLNLSAQTVKETKSYPMANPTGRMAIGDEGKLYLILSTGWPDYRDQVIEVSLRENYARLWKNGSGLYGIGYDKARQEIYVANSKGFQGNGEVTVYSKDGSLVKTMETGRGPSGFLVR
;
A
#
# COMPACT_ATOMS: atom_id res chain seq x y z
N MET A 1 -1.21 -25.45 21.07
CA MET A 1 -1.71 -25.68 19.68
C MET A 1 -2.04 -24.32 19.11
N LYS A 2 -1.64 -23.97 17.88
CA LYS A 2 -1.99 -22.68 17.28
C LYS A 2 -3.41 -22.77 16.69
N LYS A 3 -4.33 -21.89 17.09
CA LYS A 3 -5.66 -21.79 16.49
C LYS A 3 -5.57 -21.11 15.12
N LYS A 4 -6.39 -21.55 14.17
CA LYS A 4 -6.59 -20.88 12.89
C LYS A 4 -7.96 -20.21 12.93
N ILE A 5 -8.01 -18.94 12.56
CA ILE A 5 -9.24 -18.16 12.44
C ILE A 5 -9.49 -17.99 10.95
N GLU A 6 -10.65 -18.41 10.48
CA GLU A 6 -11.03 -18.26 9.08
C GLU A 6 -11.35 -16.79 8.78
N VAL A 7 -10.80 -16.31 7.67
CA VAL A 7 -11.01 -14.98 7.10
C VAL A 7 -11.17 -15.15 5.59
N SER A 8 -11.53 -14.08 4.89
CA SER A 8 -11.64 -14.09 3.45
C SER A 8 -10.35 -14.33 2.70
N ASN A 9 -10.52 -14.66 1.42
CA ASN A 9 -9.41 -14.98 0.56
C ASN A 9 -8.44 -13.80 0.41
N LYS A 10 -7.15 -14.14 0.33
CA LYS A 10 -6.04 -13.21 0.21
C LYS A 10 -6.05 -12.10 1.29
N PRO A 11 -5.87 -12.47 2.58
CA PRO A 11 -5.59 -11.48 3.60
C PRO A 11 -4.20 -10.86 3.33
N GLU A 12 -4.13 -9.55 3.17
CA GLU A 12 -2.89 -8.84 2.80
C GLU A 12 -2.19 -8.19 4.01
N ASP A 13 -2.96 -7.61 4.93
CA ASP A 13 -2.40 -6.86 6.07
C ASP A 13 -3.32 -6.89 7.30
N LEU A 14 -2.75 -6.53 8.46
CA LEU A 14 -3.39 -6.56 9.77
C LEU A 14 -3.15 -5.25 10.53
N PHE A 15 -4.17 -4.77 11.24
CA PHE A 15 -4.04 -3.66 12.18
C PHE A 15 -4.66 -3.99 13.53
N ALA A 16 -3.90 -3.83 14.62
CA ALA A 16 -4.37 -4.12 15.97
C ALA A 16 -4.83 -2.85 16.69
N PHE A 17 -6.00 -2.90 17.33
CA PHE A 17 -6.54 -1.81 18.15
C PHE A 17 -7.25 -2.37 19.38
N GLY A 18 -6.63 -2.20 20.55
CA GLY A 18 -7.08 -2.84 21.78
C GLY A 18 -7.09 -4.37 21.62
N LYS A 19 -8.24 -5.00 21.87
CA LYS A 19 -8.43 -6.44 21.66
C LYS A 19 -8.82 -6.82 20.23
N TYR A 20 -9.01 -5.86 19.35
CA TYR A 20 -9.48 -6.12 18.00
C TYR A 20 -8.31 -6.19 17.01
N VAL A 21 -8.38 -7.12 16.07
CA VAL A 21 -7.48 -7.21 14.92
C VAL A 21 -8.32 -7.02 13.66
N PHE A 22 -8.03 -5.97 12.92
CA PHE A 22 -8.62 -5.67 11.62
C PHE A 22 -7.79 -6.35 10.55
N VAL A 23 -8.44 -7.03 9.61
CA VAL A 23 -7.81 -7.82 8.54
C VAL A 23 -8.25 -7.28 7.20
N ALA A 24 -7.29 -6.94 6.33
CA ALA A 24 -7.55 -6.52 4.96
C ALA A 24 -7.78 -7.75 4.08
N GLY A 25 -9.05 -8.11 3.88
CA GLY A 25 -9.48 -9.22 3.02
C GLY A 25 -9.57 -8.80 1.56
N SER A 26 -8.45 -8.83 0.84
CA SER A 26 -8.31 -8.24 -0.50
C SER A 26 -9.37 -8.74 -1.48
N GLU A 27 -9.48 -10.05 -1.69
CA GLU A 27 -10.41 -10.60 -2.69
C GLU A 27 -11.86 -10.65 -2.22
N GLY A 28 -12.09 -10.46 -0.91
CA GLY A 28 -13.43 -10.30 -0.35
C GLY A 28 -13.95 -8.86 -0.38
N SER A 29 -13.14 -7.88 -0.79
CA SER A 29 -13.45 -6.44 -0.74
C SER A 29 -13.97 -5.99 0.63
N LYS A 30 -13.36 -6.51 1.70
CA LYS A 30 -13.84 -6.30 3.06
C LYS A 30 -12.72 -6.21 4.09
N ILE A 31 -13.04 -5.57 5.22
CA ILE A 31 -12.22 -5.57 6.43
C ILE A 31 -12.91 -6.45 7.46
N GLU A 32 -12.24 -7.53 7.87
CA GLU A 32 -12.75 -8.44 8.90
C GLU A 32 -12.16 -8.06 10.26
N ILE A 33 -13.01 -8.03 11.29
CA ILE A 33 -12.61 -7.65 12.64
C ILE A 33 -12.68 -8.87 13.53
N ILE A 34 -11.52 -9.28 14.01
CA ILE A 34 -11.35 -10.40 14.94
C ILE A 34 -11.30 -9.83 16.36
N ASP A 35 -12.07 -10.39 17.27
CA ASP A 35 -11.88 -10.19 18.70
C ASP A 35 -10.84 -11.20 19.20
N ALA A 36 -9.70 -10.71 19.70
CA ALA A 36 -8.57 -11.54 20.11
C ALA A 36 -8.82 -12.33 21.40
N ASP A 37 -9.79 -11.94 22.24
CA ASP A 37 -10.14 -12.69 23.45
C ASP A 37 -10.96 -13.94 23.08
N THR A 38 -11.89 -13.78 22.15
CA THR A 38 -12.75 -14.88 21.67
C THR A 38 -12.13 -15.64 20.50
N GLU A 39 -11.15 -15.04 19.84
CA GLU A 39 -10.49 -15.51 18.61
C GLU A 39 -11.52 -15.87 17.54
N MET A 40 -12.47 -14.97 17.31
CA MET A 40 -13.53 -15.09 16.30
C MET A 40 -13.68 -13.78 15.54
N VAL A 41 -14.08 -13.88 14.26
CA VAL A 41 -14.53 -12.72 13.49
C VAL A 41 -15.86 -12.25 14.07
N THR A 42 -15.91 -11.02 14.59
CA THR A 42 -17.09 -10.43 15.22
C THR A 42 -17.81 -9.45 14.31
N LYS A 43 -17.12 -8.91 13.30
CA LYS A 43 -17.69 -7.91 12.39
C LYS A 43 -16.98 -7.94 11.03
N ILE A 44 -17.73 -7.53 10.02
CA ILE A 44 -17.24 -7.35 8.65
C ILE A 44 -17.62 -5.94 8.21
N LEU A 45 -16.67 -5.21 7.63
CA LEU A 45 -16.90 -3.93 6.97
C LEU A 45 -16.69 -4.12 5.48
N GLU A 46 -17.74 -3.93 4.69
CA GLU A 46 -17.61 -3.86 3.23
C GLU A 46 -16.86 -2.58 2.84
N VAL A 47 -15.94 -2.68 1.87
CA VAL A 47 -15.18 -1.54 1.34
C VAL A 47 -15.16 -1.57 -0.20
N GLU A 48 -14.84 -0.43 -0.81
CA GLU A 48 -14.64 -0.39 -2.25
C GLU A 48 -13.22 -0.82 -2.62
N GLY A 49 -13.10 -1.57 -3.72
CA GLY A 49 -11.82 -2.14 -4.14
C GLY A 49 -11.31 -3.25 -3.21
N ASN A 50 -10.07 -3.64 -3.46
CA ASN A 50 -9.40 -4.74 -2.78
C ASN A 50 -8.44 -4.16 -1.73
N PRO A 51 -8.75 -4.26 -0.42
CA PRO A 51 -7.91 -3.69 0.63
C PRO A 51 -6.57 -4.41 0.72
N VAL A 52 -5.48 -3.63 0.84
CA VAL A 52 -4.10 -4.12 0.78
C VAL A 52 -3.29 -3.77 2.00
N GLN A 53 -3.36 -2.51 2.47
CA GLN A 53 -2.45 -2.01 3.50
C GLN A 53 -3.16 -1.07 4.46
N PHE A 54 -2.99 -1.31 5.76
CA PHE A 54 -3.33 -0.34 6.80
C PHE A 54 -2.20 0.66 6.99
N PHE A 55 -2.54 1.91 7.25
CA PHE A 55 -1.56 2.93 7.59
C PHE A 55 -2.13 4.04 8.46
N GLU A 56 -1.25 4.68 9.22
CA GLU A 56 -1.60 5.87 9.99
C GLU A 56 -1.23 7.13 9.23
N LEU A 57 -2.16 8.07 9.16
CA LEU A 57 -1.92 9.38 8.59
C LEU A 57 -2.70 10.44 9.35
N ASN A 58 -2.01 11.47 9.83
CA ASN A 58 -2.60 12.60 10.57
C ASN A 58 -3.46 12.19 11.78
N GLY A 59 -3.05 11.14 12.49
CA GLY A 59 -3.76 10.63 13.67
C GLY A 59 -4.99 9.78 13.36
N GLU A 60 -5.21 9.43 12.10
CA GLU A 60 -6.26 8.52 11.65
C GLU A 60 -5.67 7.24 11.05
N VAL A 61 -6.39 6.14 11.18
CA VAL A 61 -6.07 4.89 10.49
C VAL A 61 -6.84 4.82 9.20
N TRP A 62 -6.11 4.53 8.13
CA TRP A 62 -6.62 4.37 6.78
C TRP A 62 -6.33 2.97 6.26
N VAL A 63 -7.15 2.52 5.32
CA VAL A 63 -6.89 1.33 4.50
C VAL A 63 -6.75 1.76 3.05
N PHE A 64 -5.60 1.47 2.47
CA PHE A 64 -5.37 1.57 1.04
C PHE A 64 -5.95 0.33 0.36
N ALA A 65 -6.80 0.55 -0.64
CA ALA A 65 -7.41 -0.48 -1.46
C ALA A 65 -7.27 -0.13 -2.94
N THR A 66 -7.30 -1.15 -3.81
CA THR A 66 -7.12 -0.97 -5.25
C THR A 66 -8.19 -1.71 -6.04
N SER A 67 -8.59 -1.17 -7.19
CA SER A 67 -9.21 -1.92 -8.27
C SER A 67 -8.42 -1.70 -9.55
N ASN A 68 -8.83 -2.32 -10.66
CA ASN A 68 -8.12 -2.16 -11.94
C ASN A 68 -7.98 -0.69 -12.39
N ASN A 69 -8.91 0.19 -12.00
CA ASN A 69 -8.98 1.57 -12.50
C ASN A 69 -9.10 2.64 -11.40
N GLN A 70 -9.01 2.27 -10.13
CA GLN A 70 -9.11 3.20 -9.00
C GLN A 70 -8.19 2.79 -7.84
N ALA A 71 -7.63 3.78 -7.17
CA ALA A 71 -7.11 3.67 -5.82
C ALA A 71 -8.14 4.23 -4.83
N TYR A 72 -8.37 3.53 -3.72
CA TYR A 72 -9.26 3.93 -2.65
C TYR A 72 -8.51 4.06 -1.34
N PHE A 73 -8.97 4.99 -0.51
CA PHE A 73 -8.47 5.22 0.83
C PHE A 73 -9.66 5.34 1.78
N HIS A 74 -9.80 4.37 2.68
CA HIS A 74 -10.89 4.32 3.65
C HIS A 74 -10.37 4.68 5.03
N SER A 75 -10.80 5.82 5.59
CA SER A 75 -10.51 6.13 7.00
C SER A 75 -11.44 5.34 7.90
N LEU A 76 -10.92 4.89 9.04
CA LEU A 76 -11.64 4.03 9.97
C LEU A 76 -11.93 4.75 11.28
N ASN A 77 -13.13 4.56 11.80
CA ASN A 77 -13.40 4.74 13.21
C ASN A 77 -13.24 3.38 13.91
N LEU A 78 -12.09 3.18 14.56
CA LEU A 78 -11.73 1.89 15.15
C LEU A 78 -12.62 1.52 16.35
N SER A 79 -12.97 2.49 17.19
CA SER A 79 -13.82 2.25 18.36
C SER A 79 -15.26 1.93 17.97
N ALA A 80 -15.81 2.63 16.97
CA ALA A 80 -17.13 2.32 16.43
C ALA A 80 -17.12 1.12 15.47
N GLN A 81 -15.93 0.71 15.05
CA GLN A 81 -15.70 -0.33 14.04
C GLN A 81 -16.48 -0.02 12.75
N THR A 82 -16.29 1.17 12.18
CA THR A 82 -16.98 1.60 10.96
C THR A 82 -16.00 2.29 10.01
N VAL A 83 -16.31 2.26 8.71
CA VAL A 83 -15.68 3.16 7.74
C VAL A 83 -16.22 4.57 8.01
N LYS A 84 -15.32 5.56 8.12
CA LYS A 84 -15.64 6.95 8.42
C LYS A 84 -15.72 7.79 7.14
N GLU A 85 -14.76 7.63 6.23
CA GLU A 85 -14.69 8.34 4.96
C GLU A 85 -14.03 7.44 3.91
N THR A 86 -14.44 7.59 2.65
CA THR A 86 -13.76 7.00 1.49
C THR A 86 -13.32 8.10 0.55
N LYS A 87 -12.05 8.08 0.14
CA LYS A 87 -11.51 8.86 -0.97
C LYS A 87 -11.10 7.94 -2.10
N SER A 88 -11.34 8.35 -3.34
CA SER A 88 -10.95 7.57 -4.51
C SER A 88 -10.29 8.45 -5.57
N TYR A 89 -9.37 7.83 -6.31
CA TYR A 89 -8.59 8.48 -7.37
C TYR A 89 -8.56 7.59 -8.61
N PRO A 90 -8.97 8.09 -9.78
CA PRO A 90 -8.91 7.33 -11.02
C PRO A 90 -7.45 7.15 -11.44
N MET A 91 -7.02 5.90 -11.58
CA MET A 91 -5.69 5.55 -12.08
C MET A 91 -5.70 4.12 -12.58
N ALA A 92 -5.03 3.86 -13.71
CA ALA A 92 -5.01 2.53 -14.31
C ALA A 92 -3.96 1.65 -13.63
N ASN A 93 -4.36 0.43 -13.29
CA ASN A 93 -3.52 -0.62 -12.72
C ASN A 93 -2.70 -0.21 -11.49
N PRO A 94 -3.30 0.42 -10.46
CA PRO A 94 -2.62 0.62 -9.20
C PRO A 94 -2.24 -0.73 -8.61
N THR A 95 -0.97 -0.84 -8.25
CA THR A 95 -0.48 -2.00 -7.50
C THR A 95 -0.78 -1.81 -6.02
N GLY A 96 -0.70 -2.89 -5.25
CA GLY A 96 -0.71 -2.86 -3.80
C GLY A 96 0.60 -2.36 -3.18
N ARG A 97 1.32 -1.43 -3.81
CA ARG A 97 2.61 -0.90 -3.32
C ARG A 97 2.52 0.60 -3.09
N MET A 98 2.73 1.00 -1.84
CA MET A 98 2.65 2.38 -1.39
C MET A 98 3.80 2.69 -0.43
N ALA A 99 4.31 3.92 -0.51
CA ALA A 99 5.16 4.49 0.53
C ALA A 99 4.54 5.79 1.07
N ILE A 100 4.70 6.04 2.36
CA ILE A 100 4.26 7.27 3.02
C ILE A 100 5.45 8.24 3.03
N GLY A 101 5.31 9.30 2.26
CA GLY A 101 6.23 10.40 2.13
C GLY A 101 6.14 11.43 3.26
N ASP A 102 6.94 12.47 3.10
CA ASP A 102 6.90 13.65 3.94
C ASP A 102 5.59 14.43 3.77
N GLU A 103 5.18 15.14 4.83
CA GLU A 103 3.91 15.90 4.91
C GLU A 103 2.65 15.05 4.64
N GLY A 104 2.75 13.72 4.73
CA GLY A 104 1.63 12.81 4.49
C GLY A 104 1.30 12.59 3.01
N LYS A 105 2.23 12.92 2.11
CA LYS A 105 2.16 12.52 0.69
C LYS A 105 2.30 11.01 0.58
N LEU A 106 1.62 10.40 -0.37
CA LEU A 106 1.68 8.96 -0.63
C LEU A 106 2.28 8.75 -2.01
N TYR A 107 3.16 7.76 -2.15
CA TYR A 107 3.73 7.36 -3.44
C TYR A 107 3.26 5.96 -3.79
N LEU A 108 2.52 5.83 -4.88
CA LEU A 108 1.88 4.59 -5.33
C LEU A 108 2.54 4.10 -6.61
N ILE A 109 2.79 2.81 -6.74
CA ILE A 109 3.20 2.22 -8.02
C ILE A 109 1.97 1.84 -8.84
N LEU A 110 1.94 2.26 -10.11
CA LEU A 110 1.08 1.69 -11.15
C LEU A 110 1.94 0.80 -12.04
N SER A 111 1.41 -0.35 -12.49
CA SER A 111 2.14 -1.22 -13.41
C SER A 111 1.24 -1.94 -14.40
N THR A 112 1.67 -2.00 -15.65
CA THR A 112 1.02 -2.80 -16.70
C THR A 112 1.51 -4.26 -16.72
N GLY A 113 2.52 -4.59 -15.91
CA GLY A 113 3.10 -5.93 -15.87
C GLY A 113 4.05 -6.25 -17.03
N TRP A 114 4.69 -7.42 -16.93
CA TRP A 114 5.59 -7.98 -17.93
C TRP A 114 4.80 -8.45 -19.16
N PRO A 115 5.34 -8.41 -20.40
CA PRO A 115 6.70 -7.96 -20.78
C PRO A 115 6.82 -6.45 -21.02
N ASP A 116 5.71 -5.78 -21.30
CA ASP A 116 5.69 -4.39 -21.77
C ASP A 116 5.31 -3.44 -20.65
N TYR A 117 6.22 -3.27 -19.69
CA TYR A 117 6.04 -2.39 -18.56
C TYR A 117 5.93 -0.91 -18.98
N ARG A 118 4.81 -0.29 -18.62
CA ARG A 118 4.55 1.15 -18.68
C ARG A 118 4.19 1.61 -17.28
N ASP A 119 5.17 1.52 -16.39
CA ASP A 119 4.96 1.71 -14.96
C ASP A 119 5.10 3.19 -14.60
N GLN A 120 4.43 3.57 -13.52
CA GLN A 120 4.44 4.93 -13.01
C GLN A 120 4.49 4.92 -11.49
N VAL A 121 5.04 5.99 -10.93
CA VAL A 121 4.85 6.35 -9.54
C VAL A 121 3.98 7.60 -9.51
N ILE A 122 2.85 7.51 -8.80
CA ILE A 122 1.91 8.60 -8.60
C ILE A 122 2.08 9.14 -7.19
N GLU A 123 2.18 10.46 -7.06
CA GLU A 123 2.10 11.16 -5.79
C GLU A 123 0.62 11.50 -5.50
N VAL A 124 0.14 11.11 -4.33
CA VAL A 124 -1.21 11.38 -3.84
C VAL A 124 -1.14 12.19 -2.55
N SER A 125 -2.02 13.18 -2.43
CA SER A 125 -2.28 13.86 -1.15
C SER A 125 -3.75 13.71 -0.81
N LEU A 126 -4.04 12.98 0.29
CA LEU A 126 -5.40 12.86 0.80
C LEU A 126 -5.92 14.19 1.35
N ARG A 127 -5.02 15.03 1.89
CA ARG A 127 -5.37 16.33 2.48
C ARG A 127 -5.70 17.37 1.40
N GLU A 128 -4.83 17.48 0.39
CA GLU A 128 -4.99 18.45 -0.71
C GLU A 128 -5.86 17.89 -1.85
N ASN A 129 -6.24 16.62 -1.75
CA ASN A 129 -7.11 15.90 -2.67
C ASN A 129 -6.63 15.93 -4.13
N TYR A 130 -5.41 15.45 -4.37
CA TYR A 130 -4.89 15.25 -5.72
C TYR A 130 -4.15 13.93 -5.87
N ALA A 131 -4.03 13.51 -7.14
CA ALA A 131 -3.13 12.47 -7.61
C ALA A 131 -2.41 12.99 -8.86
N ARG A 132 -1.09 12.89 -8.92
CA ARG A 132 -0.29 13.34 -10.08
C ARG A 132 0.88 12.43 -10.37
N LEU A 133 1.25 12.35 -11.64
CA LEU A 133 2.47 11.65 -12.04
C LEU A 133 3.67 12.28 -11.35
N TRP A 134 4.41 11.46 -10.59
CA TRP A 134 5.69 11.84 -10.04
C TRP A 134 6.84 11.35 -10.92
N LYS A 135 6.79 10.08 -11.37
CA LYS A 135 7.85 9.53 -12.24
C LYS A 135 7.35 8.37 -13.11
N ASN A 136 7.89 8.26 -14.31
CA ASN A 136 7.74 7.06 -15.15
C ASN A 136 8.84 6.03 -14.81
N GLY A 137 8.53 4.74 -14.98
CA GLY A 137 9.45 3.66 -14.75
C GLY A 137 9.11 2.41 -15.57
N SER A 138 9.82 1.32 -15.29
CA SER A 138 9.64 0.04 -15.96
C SER A 138 10.11 -1.08 -15.04
N GLY A 139 9.27 -2.10 -14.82
CA GLY A 139 9.54 -3.24 -13.94
C GLY A 139 9.44 -2.91 -12.45
N LEU A 140 8.73 -1.84 -12.07
CA LEU A 140 8.62 -1.37 -10.69
C LEU A 140 7.89 -2.41 -9.83
N TYR A 141 8.43 -2.71 -8.65
CA TYR A 141 7.92 -3.82 -7.82
C TYR A 141 7.86 -3.52 -6.31
N GLY A 142 8.60 -2.52 -5.85
CA GLY A 142 8.55 -2.05 -4.47
C GLY A 142 8.84 -0.56 -4.38
N ILE A 143 8.33 0.08 -3.35
CA ILE A 143 8.60 1.49 -3.06
C ILE A 143 8.76 1.70 -1.56
N GLY A 144 9.67 2.61 -1.18
CA GLY A 144 9.90 3.03 0.20
C GLY A 144 10.30 4.49 0.26
N TYR A 145 10.14 5.11 1.43
CA TYR A 145 10.50 6.52 1.65
C TYR A 145 11.32 6.68 2.92
N ASP A 146 12.57 7.13 2.81
CA ASP A 146 13.40 7.50 3.94
C ASP A 146 13.11 8.95 4.33
N LYS A 147 12.50 9.16 5.49
CA LYS A 147 12.05 10.49 5.93
C LYS A 147 13.23 11.36 6.34
N ALA A 148 14.27 10.77 6.93
CA ALA A 148 15.44 11.51 7.37
C ALA A 148 16.26 12.05 6.20
N ARG A 149 16.33 11.31 5.09
CA ARG A 149 17.04 11.72 3.86
C ARG A 149 16.16 12.40 2.83
N GLN A 150 14.84 12.33 3.00
CA GLN A 150 13.85 12.74 2.01
C GLN A 150 14.06 12.06 0.64
N GLU A 151 14.34 10.75 0.68
CA GLU A 151 14.67 9.92 -0.48
C GLU A 151 13.57 8.87 -0.74
N ILE A 152 13.24 8.67 -2.01
CA ILE A 152 12.31 7.65 -2.49
C ILE A 152 13.11 6.50 -3.10
N TYR A 153 12.92 5.30 -2.56
CA TYR A 153 13.56 4.07 -3.00
C TYR A 153 12.56 3.32 -3.87
N VAL A 154 12.93 3.05 -5.13
CA VAL A 154 12.08 2.32 -6.07
C VAL A 154 12.81 1.06 -6.53
N ALA A 155 12.20 -0.09 -6.24
CA ALA A 155 12.73 -1.39 -6.61
C ALA A 155 12.22 -1.84 -7.98
N ASN A 156 13.12 -2.43 -8.76
CA ASN A 156 12.87 -3.09 -10.03
C ASN A 156 13.12 -4.60 -9.90
N SER A 157 12.12 -5.41 -10.23
CA SER A 157 12.22 -6.88 -10.16
C SER A 157 12.98 -7.51 -11.33
N LYS A 158 13.24 -6.75 -12.40
CA LYS A 158 13.77 -7.20 -13.69
C LYS A 158 13.00 -8.43 -14.23
N GLY A 159 11.67 -8.42 -14.08
CA GLY A 159 10.80 -9.52 -14.48
C GLY A 159 11.09 -10.85 -13.78
N PHE A 160 11.72 -10.79 -12.59
CA PHE A 160 12.18 -11.96 -11.81
C PHE A 160 13.18 -12.87 -12.53
N GLN A 161 13.80 -12.39 -13.61
CA GLN A 161 14.74 -13.17 -14.43
C GLN A 161 16.18 -13.16 -13.87
N GLY A 162 16.48 -12.31 -12.89
CA GLY A 162 17.82 -12.16 -12.34
C GLY A 162 17.84 -11.35 -11.04
N ASN A 163 19.00 -10.77 -10.74
CA ASN A 163 19.14 -9.80 -9.67
C ASN A 163 18.29 -8.57 -9.96
N GLY A 164 17.65 -8.05 -8.90
CA GLY A 164 16.88 -6.82 -8.96
C GLY A 164 17.79 -5.60 -8.85
N GLU A 165 17.16 -4.45 -8.85
CA GLU A 165 17.83 -3.16 -8.74
C GLU A 165 16.98 -2.23 -7.88
N VAL A 166 17.62 -1.41 -7.05
CA VAL A 166 16.96 -0.32 -6.34
C VAL A 166 17.53 0.99 -6.87
N THR A 167 16.66 1.85 -7.36
CA THR A 167 17.00 3.22 -7.73
C THR A 167 16.51 4.16 -6.64
N VAL A 168 17.42 5.00 -6.13
CA VAL A 168 17.14 5.99 -5.11
C VAL A 168 17.03 7.35 -5.77
N TYR A 169 15.93 8.03 -5.49
CA TYR A 169 15.66 9.39 -5.97
C TYR A 169 15.53 10.34 -4.78
N SER A 170 15.89 11.60 -4.96
CA SER A 170 15.49 12.67 -4.06
C SER A 170 14.00 12.99 -4.24
N LYS A 171 13.41 13.74 -3.29
CA LYS A 171 11.98 14.13 -3.30
C LYS A 171 11.53 14.80 -4.61
N ASP A 172 12.41 15.52 -5.29
CA ASP A 172 12.18 16.18 -6.59
C ASP A 172 12.22 15.23 -7.79
N GLY A 173 12.57 13.95 -7.59
CA GLY A 173 12.68 12.94 -8.64
C GLY A 173 14.06 12.84 -9.30
N SER A 174 15.05 13.60 -8.82
CA SER A 174 16.43 13.50 -9.31
C SER A 174 17.08 12.20 -8.86
N LEU A 175 17.89 11.59 -9.74
CA LEU A 175 18.61 10.35 -9.42
C LEU A 175 19.70 10.64 -8.38
N VAL A 176 19.70 9.90 -7.28
CA VAL A 176 20.75 9.93 -6.27
C VAL A 176 21.75 8.81 -6.52
N LYS A 177 21.26 7.55 -6.62
CA LYS A 177 22.08 6.37 -6.87
C LYS A 177 21.25 5.17 -7.30
N THR A 178 21.96 4.15 -7.77
CA THR A 178 21.40 2.84 -8.09
C THR A 178 22.21 1.76 -7.39
N MET A 179 21.56 0.69 -6.96
CA MET A 179 22.18 -0.43 -6.26
C MET A 179 21.60 -1.75 -6.78
N GLU A 180 22.45 -2.71 -7.14
CA GLU A 180 21.99 -4.07 -7.42
C GLU A 180 21.53 -4.74 -6.13
N THR A 181 20.48 -5.56 -6.21
CA THR A 181 19.96 -6.34 -5.09
C THR A 181 19.74 -7.80 -5.50
N GLY A 182 19.29 -8.63 -4.55
CA GLY A 182 18.76 -9.95 -4.88
C GLY A 182 17.50 -9.89 -5.76
N ARG A 183 16.97 -11.06 -6.10
CA ARG A 183 15.76 -11.21 -6.94
C ARG A 183 14.50 -10.71 -6.24
N GLY A 184 13.67 -9.95 -6.95
CA GLY A 184 12.34 -9.53 -6.51
C GLY A 184 12.30 -8.59 -5.29
N PRO A 185 13.12 -7.52 -5.22
CA PRO A 185 13.06 -6.55 -4.12
C PRO A 185 11.69 -5.87 -4.08
N SER A 186 11.00 -5.89 -2.94
CA SER A 186 9.61 -5.39 -2.84
C SER A 186 9.28 -4.63 -1.56
N GLY A 187 9.97 -4.91 -0.46
CA GLY A 187 9.80 -4.25 0.83
C GLY A 187 11.02 -3.44 1.22
N PHE A 188 10.79 -2.34 1.94
CA PHE A 188 11.84 -1.47 2.44
C PHE A 188 11.65 -1.24 3.93
N LEU A 189 12.74 -1.38 4.69
CA LEU A 189 12.83 -0.87 6.06
C LEU A 189 13.73 0.36 6.01
N VAL A 190 13.12 1.51 6.22
CA VAL A 190 13.72 2.84 6.10
C VAL A 190 13.63 3.56 7.44
N ARG A 191 14.49 4.58 7.62
CA ARG A 191 14.57 5.37 8.86
C ARG A 191 13.64 6.59 8.82
#